data_AF-A0AAD4TE88-F1
#
_entry.id   AF-A0AAD4TE88-F1
#
_cell.length_a   1.000
_cell.length_b   1.000
_cell.length_c   1.000
_cell.angle_alpha   90.00
_cell.angle_beta   90.00
_cell.angle_gamma   90.00
#
_symmetry.space_group_name_H-M   'P 1'
#
loop_
_entity.id
_entity.type
_entity.pdbx_description
1 polymer ?
#
loop_
_entity_poly.entity_id
_entity_poly.type
_entity_poly.pdbx_seq_one_letter_code
_entity_poly.pdbx_strand_id
1 'polypeptide(L)' 'MDQRLEIPKDTDPQWASLIESCWHSEPKCRPSFLELLVKLKDLQKRYSTQPR' A
#
# COMPACT_ATOMS: atom_id res chain seq x y z
N MET A 1 19.44 9.22 -4.20
CA MET A 1 18.12 9.83 -4.48
C MET A 1 17.08 8.72 -4.39
N ASP A 2 16.11 8.85 -3.49
CA ASP A 2 14.94 7.96 -3.43
C ASP A 2 13.99 8.27 -4.59
N GLN A 3 14.44 8.04 -5.83
CA GLN A 3 13.54 8.19 -6.99
C GLN A 3 12.53 7.04 -6.94
N ARG A 4 11.29 7.40 -6.59
CA ARG A 4 10.12 6.52 -6.64
C ARG A 4 9.27 6.89 -7.84
N LEU A 5 8.46 5.94 -8.30
CA LEU A 5 7.47 6.22 -9.33
C LEU A 5 6.39 7.15 -8.75
N GLU A 6 5.82 8.00 -9.60
CA GLU A 6 4.60 8.73 -9.22
C GLU A 6 3.43 7.74 -9.13
N ILE A 7 2.63 7.89 -8.07
CA ILE A 7 1.40 7.13 -7.92
C ILE A 7 0.30 7.83 -8.74
N PRO A 8 -0.39 7.14 -9.66
CA PRO A 8 -1.47 7.74 -10.45
C PRO A 8 -2.58 8.32 -9.55
N LYS A 9 -3.14 9.48 -9.95
CA LYS A 9 -4.17 10.20 -9.17
C LYS A 9 -5.47 9.42 -8.98
N ASP A 10 -5.74 8.48 -9.85
CA ASP A 10 -6.90 7.58 -9.85
C ASP A 10 -6.66 6.29 -9.06
N THR A 11 -5.46 6.11 -8.47
CA THR A 11 -5.17 4.99 -7.58
C THR A 11 -6.06 5.08 -6.34
N ASP A 12 -6.67 3.97 -5.93
CA ASP A 12 -7.43 3.92 -4.68
C ASP A 12 -6.54 4.40 -3.51
N PRO A 13 -7.04 5.31 -2.65
CA PRO A 13 -6.26 5.88 -1.55
C PRO A 13 -5.62 4.84 -0.64
N GLN A 14 -6.23 3.67 -0.48
CA GLN A 14 -5.68 2.61 0.36
C GLN A 14 -4.50 1.89 -0.31
N TRP A 15 -4.55 1.70 -1.63
CA TRP A 15 -3.41 1.20 -2.40
C TRP A 15 -2.28 2.22 -2.42
N ALA A 16 -2.59 3.51 -2.63
CA ALA A 16 -1.61 4.58 -2.59
C ALA A 16 -0.89 4.64 -1.23
N SER A 17 -1.65 4.65 -0.12
CA SER A 17 -1.09 4.65 1.24
C SER A 17 -0.23 3.43 1.53
N LEU A 18 -0.62 2.24 1.03
CA LEU A 18 0.19 1.03 1.21
C LEU A 18 1.53 1.14 0.48
N ILE A 19 1.50 1.58 -0.78
CA ILE A 19 2.69 1.78 -1.62
C ILE A 19 3.64 2.81 -0.97
N GLU A 20 3.11 3.96 -0.55
CA GLU A 20 3.88 5.01 0.13
C GLU A 20 4.54 4.48 1.41
N SER A 21 3.81 3.72 2.23
CA SER A 21 4.37 3.14 3.46
C SER A 21 5.53 2.17 3.19
N CYS A 22 5.47 1.42 2.09
CA CYS A 22 6.56 0.52 1.67
C CYS A 22 7.76 1.30 1.11
N TRP A 23 7.51 2.47 0.52
CA TRP A 23 8.54 3.33 -0.09
C TRP A 23 9.17 4.33 0.86
N HIS A 24 8.80 4.33 2.14
CA HIS A 24 9.34 5.25 3.13
C HIS A 24 10.89 5.32 3.07
N SER A 25 11.43 6.54 2.97
CA SER A 25 12.87 6.78 2.82
C SER A 25 13.67 6.13 3.93
N GLU A 26 13.24 6.33 5.17
CA GLU A 26 13.80 5.70 6.35
C GLU A 26 13.37 4.21 6.44
N PRO A 27 14.29 3.22 6.33
CA PRO A 27 13.95 1.81 6.28
C PRO A 27 13.22 1.29 7.52
N LYS A 28 13.52 1.81 8.72
CA LYS A 28 12.88 1.37 9.97
C LYS A 28 11.40 1.76 10.09
N CYS A 29 10.94 2.69 9.24
CA CYS A 29 9.54 3.12 9.18
C CYS A 29 8.72 2.31 8.16
N ARG A 30 9.37 1.46 7.36
CA ARG A 30 8.67 0.57 6.42
C ARG A 30 7.96 -0.53 7.21
N PRO A 31 6.79 -0.99 6.76
CA PRO A 31 6.11 -2.10 7.40
C PRO A 31 6.96 -3.36 7.34
N SER A 32 6.91 -4.16 8.40
CA SER A 32 7.33 -5.55 8.35
C SER A 32 6.49 -6.32 7.34
N PHE A 33 7.01 -7.46 6.87
CA PHE A 33 6.26 -8.32 5.97
C PHE A 33 4.94 -8.81 6.59
N LEU A 34 4.90 -9.03 7.92
CA LEU A 34 3.69 -9.43 8.62
C LEU A 34 2.63 -8.33 8.61
N GLU A 35 3.01 -7.08 8.90
CA GLU A 35 2.09 -5.93 8.83
C GLU A 35 1.57 -5.71 7.40
N LEU A 36 2.44 -5.89 6.40
CA LEU A 36 2.06 -5.83 5.00
C LEU A 36 1.01 -6.90 4.65
N LEU A 37 1.20 -8.14 5.09
CA LEU A 37 0.22 -9.23 4.87
C LEU A 37 -1.14 -8.95 5.50
N VAL A 38 -1.17 -8.36 6.69
CA VAL A 38 -2.43 -7.97 7.36
C VAL A 38 -3.17 -6.93 6.51
N LYS A 39 -2.48 -5.85 6.10
CA LYS A 39 -3.06 -4.81 5.25
C LYS A 39 -3.56 -5.35 3.92
N LEU A 40 -2.80 -6.22 3.26
CA LEU A 40 -3.18 -6.83 1.99
C LEU A 40 -4.43 -7.71 2.12
N LYS A 41 -4.56 -8.50 3.19
CA LYS A 41 -5.75 -9.31 3.45
C LYS A 41 -7.00 -8.45 3.66
N ASP A 42 -6.86 -7.31 4.33
CA ASP A 42 -7.97 -6.39 4.54
C ASP A 42 -8.40 -5.71 3.24
N LEU A 43 -7.45 -5.31 2.39
CA LEU A 43 -7.75 -4.81 1.05
C LEU A 43 -8.45 -5.87 0.20
N GLN A 44 -7.90 -7.09 0.17
CA GLN A 44 -8.49 -8.20 -0.59
C GLN A 44 -9.95 -8.43 -0.21
N LYS A 45 -10.28 -8.44 1.09
CA LYS A 45 -11.66 -8.59 1.56
C LYS A 45 -12.55 -7.46 1.03
N ARG A 46 -12.10 -6.21 1.12
CA ARG A 46 -12.86 -5.03 0.65
C ARG A 46 -13.21 -5.14 -0.84
N TYR A 47 -12.24 -5.49 -1.68
CA TYR A 47 -12.46 -5.65 -3.13
C TYR A 47 -13.20 -6.93 -3.50
N SER A 48 -13.12 -7.99 -2.67
CA SER A 48 -13.90 -9.22 -2.89
C SER A 48 -15.39 -9.00 -2.61
N THR A 49 -15.73 -8.01 -1.78
CA THR A 49 -17.11 -7.66 -1.44
C THR A 49 -17.70 -6.54 -2.30
N GLN A 50 -16.91 -5.90 -3.17
CA GLN A 50 -17.44 -4.89 -4.10
C GLN A 50 -18.15 -5.59 -5.28
N PRO A 51 -19.36 -5.15 -5.64
CA PRO A 51 -19.99 -5.61 -6.88
C PRO A 51 -19.10 -5.19 -8.07
N ARG A 52 -18.81 -6.16 -8.93
CA ARG A 52 -17.98 -5.99 -10.13
C ARG A 52 -18.66 -5.08 -11.14
#